data_AF-A0A3D3UKZ2-F1
#
_entry.id   AF-A0A3D3UKZ2-F1
#
_cell.length_a   1.000
_cell.length_b   1.000
_cell.length_c   1.000
_cell.angle_alpha   90.00
_cell.angle_beta   90.00
_cell.angle_gamma   90.00
#
_symmetry.space_group_name_H-M   'P 1'
#
loop_
_entity.id
_entity.type
_entity.pdbx_description
1 polymer ?
#
loop_
_entity_poly.entity_id
_entity_poly.type
_entity_poly.pdbx_seq_one_letter_code
_entity_poly.pdbx_strand_id
1 'polypeptide(L)' 'VQLPEILIILRDAQGNIVYQWRHRTEAGSVPAQGEIAFTTARSQLPATAQNLEVRLAETP' A
#
# COMPACT_ATOMS: atom_id res chain seq x y z
N VAL A 1 -9.21 17.17 8.18
CA VAL A 1 -8.35 16.89 7.01
C VAL A 1 -8.58 15.45 6.62
N GLN A 2 -9.08 15.20 5.41
CA GLN A 2 -9.19 13.84 4.88
C GLN A 2 -7.77 13.40 4.51
N LEU A 3 -7.28 12.35 5.16
CA LEU A 3 -5.96 11.83 4.83
C LEU A 3 -6.02 11.00 3.55
N PRO A 4 -4.93 11.00 2.76
CA PRO A 4 -4.84 10.14 1.59
C PRO A 4 -4.88 8.68 2.02
N GLU A 5 -5.85 7.93 1.50
CA GLU A 5 -5.82 6.48 1.58
C GLU A 5 -4.76 5.98 0.58
N ILE A 6 -3.92 5.03 0.99
CA ILE A 6 -2.87 4.46 0.15
C ILE A 6 -3.34 3.09 -0.31
N LEU A 7 -3.25 2.82 -1.60
CA LEU A 7 -3.49 1.51 -2.18
C LEU A 7 -2.15 0.81 -2.42
N ILE A 8 -2.02 -0.39 -1.87
CA ILE A 8 -0.82 -1.21 -2.00
C ILE A 8 -1.20 -2.47 -2.78
N ILE A 9 -0.47 -2.75 -3.85
CA ILE A 9 -0.75 -3.81 -4.82
C ILE A 9 0.50 -4.67 -4.96
N LEU A 10 0.33 -5.98 -4.87
CA LEU A 10 1.34 -6.96 -5.23
C LEU A 10 0.97 -7.62 -6.54
N ARG A 11 1.93 -7.66 -7.47
CA ARG A 11 1.78 -8.30 -8.77
C ARG A 11 2.73 -9.49 -8.94
N ASP A 12 2.30 -10.48 -9.71
CA ASP A 12 3.18 -11.57 -10.15
C ASP A 12 4.13 -11.14 -11.28
N ALA A 13 4.93 -12.09 -11.78
CA ALA A 13 5.86 -11.89 -12.88
C ALA A 13 5.17 -11.54 -14.22
N GLN A 14 3.90 -11.92 -14.37
CA GLN A 14 3.10 -11.65 -15.56
C GLN A 14 2.35 -10.30 -15.45
N GLY A 15 2.44 -9.62 -14.31
CA GLY A 15 1.80 -8.33 -14.03
C GLY A 15 0.37 -8.44 -13.45
N ASN A 16 -0.13 -9.65 -13.18
CA ASN A 16 -1.45 -9.85 -12.58
C ASN A 16 -1.42 -9.45 -11.10
N ILE A 17 -2.52 -8.86 -10.61
CA ILE A 17 -2.67 -8.53 -9.19
C ILE A 17 -2.92 -9.84 -8.42
N VAL A 18 -2.01 -10.19 -7.52
CA VAL A 18 -2.13 -11.38 -6.65
C VAL A 18 -2.56 -11.02 -5.23
N TYR A 19 -2.39 -9.76 -4.83
CA TYR A 19 -2.86 -9.26 -3.55
C TYR A 19 -3.01 -7.73 -3.59
N GLN A 20 -4.00 -7.18 -2.92
CA GLN A 20 -4.14 -5.73 -2.76
C GLN A 20 -4.78 -5.39 -1.41
N TRP A 21 -4.39 -4.26 -0.82
CA TRP A 21 -5.05 -3.72 0.36
C TRP A 21 -4.94 -2.21 0.43
N ARG A 22 -5.86 -1.61 1.18
CA ARG A 22 -5.87 -0.18 1.47
C ARG A 22 -5.25 0.05 2.85
N HIS A 23 -4.37 1.03 2.94
CA HIS A 23 -3.80 1.51 4.18
C HIS A 23 -4.29 2.93 4.40
N ARG A 24 -5.00 3.13 5.52
CA ARG A 24 -5.37 4.47 5.98
C ARG A 24 -4.30 4.93 6.95
N THR A 25 -3.65 6.03 6.63
CA THR A 25 -2.82 6.75 7.59
C THR A 25 -3.71 7.40 8.64
N GLU A 26 -3.26 7.42 9.89
CA GLU A 26 -3.96 8.09 10.99
C GLU A 26 -3.65 9.59 10.99
N ALA A 27 -4.66 10.41 11.33
CA ALA A 27 -4.59 11.87 11.34
C ALA A 27 -3.54 12.35 12.36
N GLY A 28 -2.42 12.87 11.86
CA GLY A 28 -1.32 13.40 12.68
C GLY A 28 0.04 12.71 12.45
N SER A 29 0.06 11.57 11.74
CA SER A 29 1.25 10.71 11.65
C SER A 29 2.06 10.85 10.35
N VAL A 30 1.60 11.69 9.40
CA VAL A 30 2.25 11.85 8.09
C VAL A 30 2.81 13.27 7.97
N PRO A 31 4.15 13.44 8.10
CA PRO A 31 4.78 14.73 7.83
C PRO A 31 4.52 15.15 6.38
N ALA A 32 4.39 16.45 6.13
CA ALA A 32 4.17 17.01 4.77
C ALA A 32 5.24 16.57 3.75
N GLN A 33 6.43 16.20 4.24
CA GLN A 33 7.47 15.47 3.54
C GLN A 33 8.05 14.47 4.55
N GLY A 34 7.68 13.20 4.44
CA GLY A 34 8.08 12.18 5.40
C GLY A 34 7.98 10.79 4.82
N GLU A 35 8.82 9.89 5.34
CA GLU A 35 8.79 8.48 5.00
C GLU A 35 7.65 7.80 5.78
N ILE A 36 6.76 7.11 5.07
CA ILE A 36 5.76 6.24 5.70
C ILE A 36 6.37 4.84 5.75
N ALA A 37 6.79 4.42 6.93
CA ALA A 37 7.26 3.06 7.15
C ALA A 37 6.07 2.10 7.26
N PHE A 38 5.90 1.21 6.28
CA PHE A 38 4.92 0.13 6.34
C PHE A 38 5.45 -1.03 7.21
N THR A 39 5.54 -0.84 8.52
CA THR A 39 6.10 -1.84 9.45
C THR A 39 5.15 -3.00 9.77
N THR A 40 3.91 -2.98 9.29
CA THR A 40 3.04 -4.17 9.30
C THR A 40 3.41 -5.11 8.15
N ALA A 41 4.46 -5.91 8.35
CA ALA A 41 4.72 -7.05 7.49
C ALA A 41 3.56 -8.05 7.62
N ARG A 42 2.68 -8.09 6.61
CA ARG A 42 1.68 -9.17 6.50
C ARG A 42 2.46 -10.48 6.37
N SER A 43 2.31 -11.38 7.34
CA SER A 43 3.05 -12.65 7.43
C SER A 43 2.71 -13.65 6.33
N GLN A 44 1.71 -13.37 5.48
CA GLN A 44 1.30 -14.22 4.37
C GLN A 44 1.12 -13.35 3.12
N LEU A 45 2.22 -13.16 2.39
CA LEU A 45 2.16 -12.67 1.02
C LEU A 45 2.13 -13.88 0.08
N PRO A 46 1.43 -13.81 -1.07
CA PRO A 46 1.49 -14.87 -2.06
C PRO A 46 2.94 -15.11 -2.50
N ALA A 47 3.37 -16.37 -2.55
CA ALA A 47 4.73 -16.72 -2.98
C ALA A 47 5.06 -16.27 -4.42
N THR A 48 4.03 -16.00 -5.22
CA THR A 48 4.14 -15.50 -6.59
C THR A 48 4.31 -13.98 -6.69
N ALA A 49 4.18 -13.24 -5.59
CA ALA A 49 4.36 -11.79 -5.59
C ALA A 49 5.82 -11.42 -5.91
N GLN A 50 6.03 -10.61 -6.96
CA GLN A 50 7.34 -10.12 -7.37
C GLN A 50 7.44 -8.59 -7.34
N ASN A 51 6.34 -7.90 -7.67
CA ASN A 51 6.36 -6.45 -7.81
C ASN A 51 5.45 -5.78 -6.77
N LEU A 52 5.97 -4.79 -6.06
CA LEU A 52 5.23 -3.93 -5.15
C LEU A 52 4.90 -2.61 -5.86
N GLU A 53 3.62 -2.24 -5.85
CA GLU A 53 3.12 -1.01 -6.41
C GLU A 53 2.35 -0.25 -5.32
N VAL A 54 2.67 1.03 -5.13
CA VAL A 54 2.05 1.90 -4.13
C VAL A 54 1.43 3.09 -4.86
N ARG A 55 0.13 3.30 -4.65
CA ARG A 55 -0.64 4.39 -5.26
C ARG A 55 -1.42 5.13 -4.19
N LEU A 56 -1.77 6.38 -4.46
CA LEU A 56 -2.87 7.02 -3.73
C LEU A 56 -4.17 6.34 -4.17
N ALA A 57 -5.00 5.95 -3.22
CA ALA A 57 -6.34 5.47 -3.50
C ALA A 57 -7.15 6.67 -3.99
N GLU A 58 -7.61 6.60 -5.23
CA GLU A 58 -8.54 7.58 -5.78
C GLU A 58 -9.80 7.58 -4.91
N THR A 59 -10.16 8.76 -4.40
CA THR A 59 -11.39 8.94 -3.65
C THR A 59 -12.54 8.90 -4.67
N PRO A 60 -13.61 8.12 -4.44
CA PRO A 60 -14.79 8.14 -5.32
C PRO A 60 -15.46 9.51 -5.36
#